data_AF-A0A191T528-F1
#
_entry.id   AF-A0A191T528-F1
#
_cell.length_a   1.000
_cell.length_b   1.000
_cell.length_c   1.000
_cell.angle_alpha   90.00
_cell.angle_beta   90.00
_cell.angle_gamma   90.00
#
_symmetry.space_group_name_H-M   'P 1'
#
loop_
_entity.id
_entity.type
_entity.pdbx_description
1 polymer ?
#
loop_
_entity_poly.entity_id
_entity_poly.type
_entity_poly.pdbx_seq_one_letter_code
_entity_poly.pdbx_strand_id
1 'polypeptide(L)'
;MVINNKNLDNYMERKTSKHLSNLAGSASINSNISDSVILTTFHDFSNWVRLSSLWPLLYGTSCCFIEFASLLGSRFDFDRYGLVPRSSPRQADLIITAGTVTMKMAPSLVRLYEQMPEPKYVIAMGACTITGGMFSTDSYTTVRGVDKLIPVDVYLPGCPPKPESIIDAVIKLRKKVAQESAEDKKNIIKIQRCFSIQHNLELVGPVLNGTYESKILRQVSDIELDNYMYKAMSEANSSETFQSFDIRESIDLTTVPK
;
A
#
# COMPACT_ATOMS: atom_id res chain seq x y z
N MET A 1 -8.21 -61.05 -8.48
CA MET A 1 -8.78 -59.84 -7.86
C MET A 1 -8.05 -58.64 -8.47
N VAL A 2 -8.57 -58.08 -9.57
CA VAL A 2 -7.90 -57.00 -10.30
C VAL A 2 -8.17 -55.70 -9.56
N ILE A 3 -7.16 -55.16 -8.88
CA ILE A 3 -7.25 -53.88 -8.18
C ILE A 3 -7.36 -52.79 -9.25
N ASN A 4 -8.45 -52.05 -9.21
CA ASN A 4 -8.78 -51.00 -10.17
C ASN A 4 -7.80 -49.82 -10.01
N ASN A 5 -6.82 -49.69 -10.90
CA ASN A 5 -5.74 -48.68 -10.83
C ASN A 5 -6.25 -47.24 -10.65
N LYS A 6 -7.41 -46.90 -11.22
CA LYS A 6 -8.02 -45.56 -11.09
C LYS A 6 -8.33 -45.16 -9.65
N ASN A 7 -8.62 -46.12 -8.77
CA ASN A 7 -8.87 -45.81 -7.35
C ASN A 7 -7.56 -45.66 -6.55
N LEU A 8 -6.50 -46.34 -6.99
CA LEU A 8 -5.17 -46.21 -6.38
C LEU A 8 -4.54 -44.86 -6.73
N ASP A 9 -4.67 -44.44 -7.99
CA ASP A 9 -4.17 -43.14 -8.49
C ASP A 9 -4.84 -42.00 -7.73
N ASN A 10 -6.18 -42.00 -7.61
CA ASN A 10 -6.94 -41.03 -6.83
C ASN A 10 -6.59 -41.04 -5.32
N TYR A 11 -6.23 -42.19 -4.76
CA TYR A 11 -5.83 -42.31 -3.35
C TYR A 11 -4.40 -41.76 -3.12
N MET A 12 -3.48 -42.06 -4.04
CA MET A 12 -2.11 -41.53 -4.00
C MET A 12 -2.10 -40.02 -4.22
N GLU A 13 -2.92 -39.50 -5.14
CA GLU A 13 -3.07 -38.07 -5.42
C GLU A 13 -3.68 -37.30 -4.22
N ARG A 14 -4.65 -37.88 -3.51
CA ARG A 14 -5.16 -37.33 -2.24
C ARG A 14 -4.14 -37.39 -1.10
N LYS A 15 -3.25 -38.40 -1.10
CA LYS A 15 -2.22 -38.58 -0.07
C LYS A 15 -1.03 -37.65 -0.29
N THR A 16 -0.66 -37.36 -1.54
CA THR A 16 0.35 -36.38 -1.91
C THR A 16 -0.16 -34.94 -1.79
N SER A 17 -1.43 -34.67 -2.14
CA SER A 17 -2.07 -33.36 -2.00
C SER A 17 -2.11 -32.85 -0.55
N LYS A 18 -2.29 -33.75 0.43
CA LYS A 18 -2.25 -33.38 1.86
C LYS A 18 -0.90 -32.86 2.36
N HIS A 19 0.19 -33.12 1.63
CA HIS A 19 1.55 -32.71 2.03
C HIS A 19 2.03 -31.43 1.32
N LEU A 20 1.33 -31.00 0.27
CA LEU A 20 1.67 -29.78 -0.47
C LEU A 20 0.93 -28.60 0.15
N SER A 21 1.65 -27.81 0.96
CA SER A 21 1.13 -26.51 1.40
C SER A 21 0.97 -25.59 0.18
N ASN A 22 -0.21 -25.00 0.01
CA ASN A 22 -0.60 -24.13 -1.11
C ASN A 22 -0.61 -24.82 -2.49
N LEU A 23 -1.44 -25.86 -2.64
CA LEU A 23 -1.67 -26.51 -3.94
C LEU A 23 -2.30 -25.53 -4.94
N ALA A 24 -1.63 -25.32 -6.08
CA ALA A 24 -2.20 -24.59 -7.20
C ALA A 24 -3.45 -25.32 -7.70
N GLY A 25 -4.57 -24.61 -7.83
CA GLY A 25 -5.81 -25.18 -8.36
C GLY A 25 -5.58 -25.74 -9.76
N SER A 26 -6.06 -26.95 -10.03
CA SER A 26 -6.03 -27.52 -11.38
C SER A 26 -6.98 -26.73 -12.27
N ALA A 27 -6.43 -26.01 -13.24
CA ALA A 27 -7.20 -25.27 -14.23
C ALA A 27 -7.78 -26.25 -15.26
N SER A 28 -9.03 -26.66 -15.07
CA SER A 28 -9.81 -27.36 -16.09
C SER A 28 -10.43 -26.34 -17.05
N ILE A 29 -9.58 -25.67 -17.83
CA ILE A 29 -10.03 -24.74 -18.88
C ILE A 29 -9.80 -25.44 -20.22
N ASN A 30 -10.87 -25.87 -20.87
CA ASN A 30 -10.84 -26.22 -22.30
C ASN A 30 -10.73 -24.91 -23.09
N SER A 31 -9.53 -24.34 -23.18
CA SER A 31 -9.27 -23.14 -23.98
C SER A 31 -9.22 -23.52 -25.46
N ASN A 32 -10.39 -23.62 -26.08
CA ASN A 32 -10.51 -23.65 -27.55
C ASN A 32 -10.20 -22.25 -28.11
N ILE A 33 -8.92 -21.84 -28.03
CA ILE A 33 -8.43 -20.60 -28.62
C ILE A 33 -8.19 -20.87 -30.10
N SER A 34 -9.25 -20.70 -30.89
CA SER A 34 -9.14 -20.52 -32.34
C SER A 34 -9.47 -19.06 -32.64
N ASP A 35 -8.54 -18.17 -32.34
CA ASP A 35 -8.70 -16.76 -32.70
C ASP A 35 -8.44 -16.56 -34.20
N SER A 36 -9.38 -15.91 -34.87
CA SER A 36 -9.16 -15.45 -36.24
C SER A 36 -8.09 -14.35 -36.28
N VAL A 37 -7.33 -14.26 -37.38
CA VAL A 37 -6.29 -13.21 -37.57
C VAL A 37 -6.84 -11.79 -37.39
N ILE A 38 -8.12 -11.57 -37.69
CA ILE A 38 -8.79 -10.28 -37.51
C ILE A 38 -8.98 -9.95 -36.02
N LEU A 39 -9.28 -10.95 -35.19
CA LEU A 39 -9.45 -10.74 -33.75
C LEU A 39 -8.12 -10.45 -33.05
N THR A 40 -7.06 -11.17 -33.43
CA THR A 40 -5.71 -10.94 -32.85
C THR A 40 -5.18 -9.55 -33.22
N THR A 41 -5.35 -9.11 -34.47
CA THR A 41 -4.92 -7.76 -34.89
C THR A 41 -5.68 -6.64 -34.15
N PHE A 42 -7.00 -6.77 -33.95
CA PHE A 42 -7.76 -5.81 -33.15
C PHE A 42 -7.30 -5.80 -31.68
N HIS A 43 -7.00 -6.97 -31.15
CA HIS A 43 -6.51 -7.14 -29.79
C HIS A 43 -5.13 -6.49 -29.59
N ASP A 44 -4.21 -6.71 -30.52
CA ASP A 44 -2.88 -6.09 -30.52
C ASP A 44 -3.00 -4.56 -30.58
N PHE A 45 -3.92 -4.03 -31.40
CA PHE A 45 -4.20 -2.60 -31.44
C PHE A 45 -4.72 -2.07 -30.10
N SER A 46 -5.69 -2.75 -29.47
CA SER A 46 -6.21 -2.34 -28.17
C SER A 46 -5.13 -2.36 -27.08
N ASN A 47 -4.26 -3.38 -27.08
CA ASN A 47 -3.19 -3.48 -26.09
C ASN A 47 -2.11 -2.42 -26.36
N TRP A 48 -1.81 -2.14 -27.63
CA TRP A 48 -0.89 -1.07 -28.03
C TRP A 48 -1.37 0.31 -27.56
N VAL A 49 -2.65 0.64 -27.70
CA VAL A 49 -3.22 1.91 -27.20
C VAL A 49 -3.01 2.02 -25.69
N ARG A 50 -3.36 0.98 -24.92
CA ARG A 50 -3.25 0.98 -23.46
C ARG A 50 -1.81 1.12 -22.98
N LEU A 51 -0.89 0.31 -23.51
CA LEU A 51 0.51 0.35 -23.09
C LEU A 51 1.21 1.65 -23.50
N SER A 52 0.74 2.30 -24.58
CA SER A 52 1.30 3.56 -25.07
C SER A 52 0.87 4.77 -24.24
N SER A 53 -0.27 4.72 -23.54
CA SER A 53 -0.82 5.82 -22.75
C SER A 53 -1.27 5.40 -21.35
N LEU A 54 -0.33 4.95 -20.51
CA LEU A 54 -0.61 4.65 -19.10
C LEU A 54 -0.52 5.92 -18.27
N TRP A 55 -1.56 6.29 -17.54
CA TRP A 55 -1.61 7.47 -16.68
C TRP A 55 -1.45 7.08 -15.20
N PRO A 56 -0.25 7.27 -14.63
CA PRO A 56 -0.01 6.95 -13.24
C PRO A 56 -0.67 7.94 -12.28
N LEU A 57 -1.19 7.41 -11.19
CA LEU A 57 -1.67 8.20 -10.07
C LEU A 57 -0.48 8.84 -9.35
N LEU A 58 -0.56 10.14 -9.07
CA LEU A 58 0.39 10.87 -8.22
C LEU A 58 0.27 10.41 -6.76
N TYR A 59 0.80 9.23 -6.48
CA TYR A 59 0.76 8.58 -5.18
C TYR A 59 2.16 8.48 -4.59
N GLY A 60 2.32 8.97 -3.37
CA GLY A 60 3.57 8.92 -2.64
C GLY A 60 3.36 9.03 -1.15
N THR A 61 4.02 8.18 -0.38
CA THR A 61 3.91 8.18 1.09
C THR A 61 5.24 8.34 1.81
N SER A 62 6.37 8.12 1.13
CA SER A 62 7.71 8.13 1.78
C SER A 62 8.82 8.48 0.77
N CYS A 63 10.07 8.14 1.10
CA CYS A 63 11.28 8.47 0.34
C CYS A 63 11.25 8.04 -1.14
N CYS A 64 10.59 6.93 -1.49
CA CYS A 64 10.49 6.47 -2.88
C CYS A 64 9.76 7.49 -3.78
N PHE A 65 8.90 8.35 -3.22
CA PHE A 65 8.20 9.36 -4.00
C PHE A 65 9.13 10.42 -4.57
N ILE A 66 10.26 10.73 -3.93
CA ILE A 66 11.21 11.72 -4.46
C ILE A 66 11.88 11.18 -5.73
N GLU A 67 12.27 9.90 -5.74
CA GLU A 67 12.82 9.27 -6.94
C GLU A 67 11.77 9.19 -8.06
N PHE A 68 10.50 8.92 -7.71
CA PHE A 68 9.41 9.01 -8.67
C PHE A 68 9.21 10.45 -9.19
N ALA A 69 9.23 11.46 -8.32
CA ALA A 69 9.08 12.85 -8.70
C ALA A 69 10.24 13.34 -9.58
N SER A 70 11.43 12.75 -9.47
CA SER A 70 12.55 13.05 -10.37
C SER A 70 12.28 12.69 -11.84
N LEU A 71 11.37 11.72 -12.09
CA LEU A 71 10.87 11.38 -13.42
C LEU A 71 9.92 12.45 -14.00
N LEU A 72 9.38 13.32 -13.15
CA LEU A 72 8.58 14.46 -13.62
C LEU A 72 9.47 15.65 -14.03
N GLY A 73 10.77 15.57 -13.75
CA GLY A 73 11.75 16.59 -14.10
C GLY A 73 12.26 16.48 -15.54
N SER A 74 13.19 17.37 -15.89
CA SER A 74 13.76 17.42 -17.24
C SER A 74 14.79 16.32 -17.55
N ARG A 75 15.45 15.79 -16.51
CA ARG A 75 16.53 14.81 -16.68
C ARG A 75 16.01 13.44 -17.14
N PHE A 76 14.94 12.99 -16.50
CA PHE A 76 14.28 11.74 -16.82
C PHE A 76 12.86 12.10 -17.21
N ASP A 77 12.54 12.01 -18.49
CA ASP A 77 11.25 12.42 -19.02
C ASP A 77 10.28 11.23 -19.01
N PHE A 78 9.30 11.28 -18.10
CA PHE A 78 8.27 10.26 -17.96
C PHE A 78 7.22 10.31 -19.07
N ASP A 79 6.94 11.50 -19.61
CA ASP A 79 5.96 11.71 -20.67
C ASP A 79 6.46 11.19 -22.02
N ARG A 80 7.79 11.02 -22.18
CA ARG A 80 8.39 10.29 -23.31
C ARG A 80 7.77 8.91 -23.51
N TYR A 81 7.41 8.25 -22.42
CA TYR A 81 6.77 6.95 -22.45
C TYR A 81 5.24 7.09 -22.42
N GLY A 82 4.66 8.25 -22.66
CA GLY A 82 3.21 8.48 -22.60
C GLY A 82 2.62 8.39 -21.18
N LEU A 83 3.47 8.55 -20.14
CA LEU A 83 3.04 8.55 -18.75
C LEU A 83 2.77 9.96 -18.26
N VAL A 84 1.48 10.33 -18.30
CA VAL A 84 1.00 11.61 -17.78
C VAL A 84 0.48 11.41 -16.36
N PRO A 85 1.13 11.98 -15.32
CA PRO A 85 0.68 11.84 -13.95
C PRO A 85 -0.68 12.49 -13.73
N ARG A 86 -1.59 11.80 -13.05
CA ARG A 86 -2.93 12.29 -12.67
C ARG A 86 -3.11 12.29 -11.16
N SER A 87 -3.72 13.35 -10.63
CA SER A 87 -4.04 13.46 -9.19
C SER A 87 -5.33 12.73 -8.82
N SER A 88 -6.24 12.56 -9.77
CA SER A 88 -7.53 11.89 -9.56
C SER A 88 -7.43 10.38 -9.84
N PRO A 89 -7.85 9.51 -8.90
CA PRO A 89 -7.88 8.05 -9.14
C PRO A 89 -8.80 7.67 -10.30
N ARG A 90 -9.87 8.42 -10.56
CA ARG A 90 -10.80 8.12 -11.65
C ARG A 90 -10.21 8.38 -13.04
N GLN A 91 -9.13 9.16 -13.11
CA GLN A 91 -8.44 9.48 -14.35
C GLN A 91 -7.19 8.61 -14.54
N ALA A 92 -6.68 7.98 -13.48
CA ALA A 92 -5.48 7.16 -13.54
C ALA A 92 -5.84 5.69 -13.78
N ASP A 93 -5.00 4.99 -14.54
CA ASP A 93 -5.07 3.54 -14.78
C ASP A 93 -3.88 2.79 -14.17
N LEU A 94 -2.79 3.49 -13.84
CA LEU A 94 -1.62 2.93 -13.18
C LEU A 94 -1.49 3.52 -11.77
N ILE A 95 -1.21 2.67 -10.77
CA ILE A 95 -0.81 3.13 -9.44
C ILE A 95 0.58 2.58 -9.12
N ILE A 96 1.52 3.49 -8.90
CA ILE A 96 2.87 3.16 -8.44
C ILE A 96 2.88 3.40 -6.93
N THR A 97 2.99 2.34 -6.15
CA THR A 97 3.00 2.46 -4.68
C THR A 97 4.39 2.93 -4.23
N ALA A 98 4.64 4.23 -4.30
CA ALA A 98 5.94 4.83 -4.00
C ALA A 98 6.09 5.21 -2.52
N GLY A 99 6.33 4.22 -1.67
CA GLY A 99 6.67 4.45 -0.25
C GLY A 99 6.03 3.45 0.71
N THR A 100 6.35 3.60 2.00
CA THR A 100 5.85 2.68 3.04
C THR A 100 4.35 2.87 3.26
N VAL A 101 3.63 1.77 3.52
CA VAL A 101 2.20 1.80 3.80
C VAL A 101 2.00 1.43 5.26
N THR A 102 1.47 2.36 6.04
CA THR A 102 1.12 2.15 7.45
C THR A 102 -0.31 1.65 7.59
N MET A 103 -0.67 1.06 8.74
CA MET A 103 -2.03 0.61 9.04
C MET A 103 -3.09 1.71 8.83
N LYS A 104 -2.73 2.97 9.12
CA LYS A 104 -3.62 4.12 8.91
C LYS A 104 -3.85 4.42 7.42
N MET A 105 -2.84 4.21 6.58
CA MET A 105 -2.91 4.48 5.15
C MET A 105 -3.49 3.30 4.35
N ALA A 106 -3.36 2.08 4.86
CA ALA A 106 -3.84 0.85 4.22
C ALA A 106 -5.29 0.93 3.69
N PRO A 107 -6.32 1.33 4.48
CA PRO A 107 -7.69 1.41 3.96
C PRO A 107 -7.84 2.50 2.89
N SER A 108 -7.13 3.62 3.03
CA SER A 108 -7.13 4.71 2.03
C SER A 108 -6.54 4.26 0.70
N LEU A 109 -5.47 3.46 0.73
CA LEU A 109 -4.86 2.90 -0.49
C LEU A 109 -5.82 1.94 -1.20
N VAL A 110 -6.45 1.03 -0.46
CA VAL A 110 -7.47 0.12 -1.03
C VAL A 110 -8.60 0.94 -1.64
N ARG A 111 -9.05 2.01 -0.96
CA ARG A 111 -10.10 2.89 -1.47
C ARG A 111 -9.71 3.59 -2.77
N LEU A 112 -8.47 4.07 -2.89
CA LEU A 112 -7.96 4.65 -4.13
C LEU A 112 -7.98 3.63 -5.27
N TYR A 113 -7.47 2.43 -5.02
CA TYR A 113 -7.47 1.34 -6.00
C TYR A 113 -8.88 0.92 -6.45
N GLU A 114 -9.85 0.89 -5.53
CA GLU A 114 -11.24 0.61 -5.84
C GLU A 114 -11.93 1.71 -6.67
N GLN A 115 -11.46 2.97 -6.57
CA GLN A 115 -12.02 4.09 -7.31
C GLN A 115 -11.47 4.23 -8.74
N MET A 116 -10.40 3.51 -9.07
CA MET A 116 -9.79 3.50 -10.41
C MET A 116 -10.63 2.67 -11.40
N PRO A 117 -10.77 3.12 -12.65
CA PRO A 117 -11.42 2.35 -13.72
C PRO A 117 -10.65 1.07 -14.05
N GLU A 118 -11.32 0.11 -14.65
CA GLU A 118 -10.67 -1.06 -15.27
C GLU A 118 -10.35 -0.73 -16.75
N PRO A 119 -9.19 -1.13 -17.29
CA PRO A 119 -8.09 -1.89 -16.70
C PRO A 119 -7.20 -1.03 -15.78
N LYS A 120 -6.70 -1.60 -14.68
CA LYS A 120 -5.78 -0.92 -13.77
C LYS A 120 -4.60 -1.80 -13.40
N TYR A 121 -3.45 -1.16 -13.23
CA TYR A 121 -2.18 -1.82 -12.97
C TYR A 121 -1.50 -1.27 -11.72
N VAL A 122 -0.80 -2.13 -10.99
CA VAL A 122 -0.12 -1.79 -9.74
C VAL A 122 1.36 -2.15 -9.83
N ILE A 123 2.24 -1.17 -9.64
CA ILE A 123 3.68 -1.39 -9.47
C ILE A 123 4.06 -1.18 -8.01
N ALA A 124 4.61 -2.22 -7.38
CA ALA A 124 5.18 -2.13 -6.04
C ALA A 124 6.59 -1.55 -6.10
N MET A 125 6.74 -0.27 -5.75
CA MET A 125 8.00 0.46 -5.81
C MET A 125 8.71 0.52 -4.45
N GLY A 126 9.86 -0.15 -4.37
CA GLY A 126 10.78 -0.10 -3.25
C GLY A 126 10.58 -1.23 -2.24
N ALA A 127 11.61 -1.50 -1.45
CA ALA A 127 11.65 -2.63 -0.53
C ALA A 127 10.48 -2.61 0.49
N CYS A 128 10.03 -1.42 0.89
CA CYS A 128 8.93 -1.26 1.84
C CYS A 128 7.60 -1.83 1.31
N THR A 129 7.30 -1.70 0.02
CA THR A 129 6.04 -2.19 -0.55
C THR A 129 6.09 -3.66 -0.96
N ILE A 130 7.28 -4.25 -1.08
CA ILE A 130 7.42 -5.67 -1.43
C ILE A 130 7.31 -6.53 -0.17
N THR A 131 8.13 -6.27 0.84
CA THR A 131 8.22 -7.12 2.05
C THR A 131 8.04 -6.35 3.36
N GLY A 132 7.87 -5.03 3.31
CA GLY A 132 8.02 -4.14 4.45
C GLY A 132 9.42 -3.53 4.57
N GLY A 133 10.40 -4.01 3.81
CA GLY A 133 11.75 -3.47 3.75
C GLY A 133 12.43 -3.48 5.13
N MET A 134 13.07 -2.38 5.52
CA MET A 134 13.68 -2.25 6.85
C MET A 134 12.67 -2.35 8.00
N PHE A 135 11.38 -2.11 7.73
CA PHE A 135 10.32 -2.15 8.73
C PHE A 135 9.71 -3.55 8.88
N SER A 136 10.25 -4.57 8.20
CA SER A 136 9.70 -5.93 8.28
C SER A 136 9.89 -6.57 9.66
N THR A 137 10.96 -6.25 10.38
CA THR A 137 11.30 -6.94 11.63
C THR A 137 10.46 -6.39 12.79
N ASP A 138 10.69 -5.12 13.17
CA ASP A 138 10.25 -4.59 14.48
C ASP A 138 9.08 -3.58 14.40
N SER A 139 8.58 -3.26 13.21
CA SER A 139 7.49 -2.28 13.10
C SER A 139 6.13 -2.87 13.46
N TYR A 140 5.42 -2.20 14.37
CA TYR A 140 4.05 -2.56 14.79
C TYR A 140 2.96 -1.99 13.86
N THR A 141 3.25 -0.93 13.10
CA THR A 141 2.25 -0.25 12.24
C THR A 141 2.44 -0.46 10.75
N THR A 142 3.58 -0.99 10.30
CA THR A 142 3.85 -1.08 8.86
C THR A 142 3.22 -2.32 8.26
N VAL A 143 2.53 -2.18 7.15
CA VAL A 143 2.04 -3.33 6.39
C VAL A 143 3.22 -3.96 5.66
N ARG A 144 3.50 -5.21 5.97
CA ARG A 144 4.60 -6.00 5.39
C ARG A 144 4.22 -6.46 3.98
N GLY A 145 4.35 -5.58 3.00
CA GLY A 145 3.99 -5.84 1.61
C GLY A 145 2.61 -5.26 1.23
N VAL A 146 2.54 -4.63 0.05
CA VAL A 146 1.31 -4.04 -0.49
C VAL A 146 0.43 -5.08 -1.20
N ASP A 147 1.04 -6.21 -1.55
CA ASP A 147 0.41 -7.43 -2.08
C ASP A 147 -0.71 -7.99 -1.18
N LYS A 148 -0.63 -7.73 0.12
CA LYS A 148 -1.68 -8.07 1.10
C LYS A 148 -2.95 -7.24 0.96
N LEU A 149 -2.85 -6.06 0.34
CA LEU A 149 -3.95 -5.10 0.22
C LEU A 149 -4.52 -5.09 -1.19
N ILE A 150 -3.65 -5.02 -2.19
CA ILE A 150 -4.01 -4.90 -3.60
C ILE A 150 -3.14 -5.83 -4.45
N PRO A 151 -3.66 -6.37 -5.57
CA PRO A 151 -2.88 -7.25 -6.43
C PRO A 151 -1.77 -6.44 -7.13
N VAL A 152 -0.53 -6.91 -7.04
CA VAL A 152 0.64 -6.27 -7.63
C VAL A 152 1.00 -6.92 -8.97
N ASP A 153 1.23 -6.11 -10.00
CA ASP A 153 1.61 -6.60 -11.33
C ASP A 153 3.11 -6.74 -11.51
N VAL A 154 3.87 -5.75 -11.03
CA VAL A 154 5.34 -5.68 -11.15
C VAL A 154 5.93 -5.25 -9.82
N TYR A 155 6.95 -5.98 -9.37
CA TYR A 155 7.73 -5.64 -8.19
C TYR A 155 9.05 -4.96 -8.61
N LEU A 156 9.35 -3.81 -8.00
CA LEU A 156 10.57 -3.04 -8.23
C LEU A 156 11.37 -2.94 -6.92
N PRO A 157 12.43 -3.74 -6.75
CA PRO A 157 13.28 -3.65 -5.56
C PRO A 157 14.15 -2.38 -5.58
N GLY A 158 14.43 -1.84 -4.39
CA GLY A 158 15.28 -0.66 -4.20
C GLY A 158 14.94 0.11 -2.91
N CYS A 159 15.84 0.96 -2.41
CA CYS A 159 15.60 1.75 -1.19
C CYS A 159 16.41 3.08 -1.18
N PRO A 160 15.98 4.10 -1.95
CA PRO A 160 14.95 4.04 -2.99
C PRO A 160 15.53 3.51 -4.33
N PRO A 161 14.70 2.94 -5.22
CA PRO A 161 15.18 2.52 -6.55
C PRO A 161 15.54 3.75 -7.39
N LYS A 162 16.61 3.64 -8.18
CA LYS A 162 17.02 4.73 -9.08
C LYS A 162 15.95 5.04 -10.13
N PRO A 163 15.86 6.28 -10.63
CA PRO A 163 14.84 6.67 -11.61
C PRO A 163 14.88 5.80 -12.88
N GLU A 164 16.07 5.39 -13.33
CA GLU A 164 16.21 4.50 -14.48
C GLU A 164 15.60 3.11 -14.23
N SER A 165 15.66 2.61 -12.99
CA SER A 165 15.04 1.34 -12.61
C SER A 165 13.51 1.43 -12.57
N ILE A 166 12.95 2.60 -12.29
CA ILE A 166 11.50 2.83 -12.39
C ILE A 166 11.06 2.74 -13.85
N ILE A 167 11.83 3.32 -14.77
CA ILE A 167 11.55 3.23 -16.22
C ILE A 167 11.62 1.76 -16.68
N ASP A 168 12.59 0.97 -16.21
CA ASP A 168 12.64 -0.48 -16.50
C ASP A 168 11.40 -1.22 -15.99
N ALA A 169 10.90 -0.89 -14.79
CA ALA A 169 9.66 -1.47 -14.28
C ALA A 169 8.45 -1.13 -15.16
N VAL A 170 8.37 0.10 -15.68
CA VAL A 170 7.33 0.51 -16.65
C VAL A 170 7.45 -0.27 -17.96
N ILE A 171 8.67 -0.49 -18.47
CA ILE A 171 8.91 -1.30 -19.66
C ILE A 171 8.46 -2.76 -19.44
N LYS A 172 8.75 -3.32 -18.27
CA LYS A 172 8.26 -4.66 -17.88
C LYS A 172 6.74 -4.72 -17.79
N LEU A 173 6.11 -3.69 -17.23
CA LEU A 173 4.65 -3.60 -17.18
C LEU A 173 4.07 -3.56 -18.60
N ARG A 174 4.65 -2.78 -19.52
CA ARG A 174 4.21 -2.72 -20.93
C ARG A 174 4.28 -4.08 -21.62
N LYS A 175 5.34 -4.86 -21.36
CA LYS A 175 5.44 -6.23 -21.87
C LYS A 175 4.34 -7.13 -21.33
N LYS A 176 3.96 -6.98 -20.06
CA LYS A 176 2.82 -7.69 -19.46
C LYS A 176 1.50 -7.30 -20.14
N VAL A 177 1.23 -5.99 -20.28
CA VAL A 177 0.01 -5.48 -20.94
C VAL A 177 -0.10 -5.97 -22.39
N ALA A 178 1.02 -6.08 -23.11
CA ALA A 178 1.02 -6.61 -24.48
C ALA A 178 0.58 -8.08 -24.56
N GLN A 179 0.81 -8.87 -23.51
CA GLN A 179 0.51 -10.30 -23.45
C GLN A 179 -0.91 -10.62 -22.94
N GLU A 180 -1.63 -9.64 -22.39
CA GLU A 180 -2.98 -9.86 -21.83
C GLU A 180 -3.97 -10.20 -22.93
N SER A 181 -4.72 -11.30 -22.80
CA SER A 181 -5.74 -11.72 -23.75
C SER A 181 -7.11 -11.06 -23.50
N ALA A 182 -8.04 -11.17 -24.45
CA ALA A 182 -9.42 -10.71 -24.27
C ALA A 182 -10.20 -11.52 -23.21
N GLU A 183 -9.82 -12.78 -22.98
CA GLU A 183 -10.50 -13.67 -22.02
C GLU A 183 -10.09 -13.36 -20.58
N ASP A 184 -8.83 -12.99 -20.37
CA ASP A 184 -8.33 -12.54 -19.06
C ASP A 184 -9.12 -11.35 -18.52
N LYS A 185 -9.66 -10.52 -19.41
CA LYS A 185 -10.48 -9.35 -19.08
C LYS A 185 -11.82 -9.74 -18.42
N LYS A 186 -12.37 -10.92 -18.72
CA LYS A 186 -13.61 -11.42 -18.07
C LYS A 186 -13.39 -11.75 -16.58
N ASN A 187 -12.15 -12.10 -16.21
CA ASN A 187 -11.80 -12.43 -14.82
C ASN A 187 -11.61 -11.18 -13.93
N ILE A 188 -11.52 -9.98 -14.52
CA ILE A 188 -11.33 -8.73 -13.77
C ILE A 188 -12.61 -8.35 -13.00
N ILE A 189 -13.79 -8.84 -13.44
CA ILE A 189 -15.07 -8.56 -12.77
C ILE A 189 -15.03 -9.09 -11.33
N LYS A 190 -15.07 -8.17 -10.36
CA LYS A 190 -15.07 -8.46 -8.92
C LYS A 190 -16.26 -9.37 -8.57
N ILE A 191 -15.98 -10.62 -8.21
CA ILE A 191 -17.00 -11.58 -7.79
C ILE A 191 -17.59 -11.11 -6.46
N GLN A 192 -18.90 -10.83 -6.43
CA GLN A 192 -19.60 -10.43 -5.22
C GLN A 192 -19.97 -11.66 -4.38
N ARG A 193 -19.15 -11.97 -3.37
CA ARG A 193 -19.47 -12.95 -2.32
C ARG A 193 -19.84 -12.21 -1.04
N CYS A 194 -21.10 -11.79 -0.94
CA CYS A 194 -21.60 -11.00 0.18
C CYS A 194 -22.21 -11.92 1.26
N PHE A 195 -21.77 -11.74 2.50
CA PHE A 195 -22.33 -12.40 3.68
C PHE A 195 -22.74 -11.33 4.70
N SER A 196 -23.86 -11.53 5.38
CA SER A 196 -24.36 -10.64 6.44
C SER A 196 -24.48 -11.41 7.75
N ILE A 197 -23.84 -10.91 8.81
CA ILE A 197 -23.85 -11.50 10.15
C ILE A 197 -24.21 -10.39 11.15
N GLN A 198 -25.09 -10.69 12.12
CA GLN A 198 -25.43 -9.75 13.20
C GLN A 198 -24.33 -9.76 14.28
N HIS A 199 -23.97 -8.58 14.79
CA HIS A 199 -22.95 -8.42 15.84
C HIS A 199 -23.52 -7.69 17.07
N ASN A 200 -22.98 -7.99 18.26
CA ASN A 200 -23.34 -7.31 19.52
C ASN A 200 -22.18 -6.40 20.01
N LEU A 201 -21.71 -5.51 19.12
CA LEU A 201 -20.67 -4.52 19.44
C LEU A 201 -21.33 -3.22 19.89
N GLU A 202 -20.74 -2.55 20.88
CA GLU A 202 -21.20 -1.23 21.34
C GLU A 202 -20.84 -0.14 20.33
N LEU A 203 -21.76 0.80 20.13
CA LEU A 203 -21.57 1.90 19.19
C LEU A 203 -20.84 3.06 19.88
N VAL A 204 -19.61 3.33 19.44
CA VAL A 204 -18.79 4.45 19.94
C VAL A 204 -18.85 5.62 18.96
N GLY A 205 -18.99 6.84 19.48
CA GLY A 205 -18.96 8.06 18.66
C GLY A 205 -17.61 8.31 17.99
N PRO A 206 -17.56 9.13 16.92
CA PRO A 206 -16.30 9.46 16.25
C PRO A 206 -15.36 10.24 17.17
N VAL A 207 -14.07 9.91 17.13
CA VAL A 207 -13.02 10.62 17.88
C VAL A 207 -12.61 11.91 17.18
N LEU A 208 -12.62 11.92 15.84
CA LEU A 208 -12.18 13.04 15.01
C LEU A 208 -13.39 13.86 14.55
N ASN A 209 -13.72 14.91 15.31
CA ASN A 209 -14.92 15.75 15.10
C ASN A 209 -14.66 17.06 14.33
N GLY A 210 -13.44 17.30 13.87
CA GLY A 210 -13.08 18.52 13.09
C GLY A 210 -12.99 19.82 13.92
N THR A 211 -13.37 19.79 15.19
CA THR A 211 -13.30 20.94 16.11
C THR A 211 -11.95 20.99 16.81
N TYR A 212 -10.95 21.62 16.19
CA TYR A 212 -9.61 21.77 16.78
C TYR A 212 -9.52 22.97 17.72
N GLU A 213 -9.83 24.17 17.23
CA GLU A 213 -9.71 25.44 17.98
C GLU A 213 -10.83 25.65 19.01
N SER A 214 -12.04 25.17 18.73
CA SER A 214 -13.19 25.35 19.62
C SER A 214 -13.19 24.39 20.82
N LYS A 215 -12.09 23.66 21.08
CA LYS A 215 -11.97 22.79 22.24
C LYS A 215 -11.73 23.64 23.48
N ILE A 216 -12.63 23.52 24.45
CA ILE A 216 -12.58 24.21 25.74
C ILE A 216 -11.22 24.02 26.43
N LEU A 217 -10.64 22.81 26.37
CA LEU A 217 -9.32 22.49 26.91
C LEU A 217 -8.15 23.32 26.32
N ARG A 218 -8.34 24.01 25.20
CA ARG A 218 -7.33 24.93 24.64
C ARG A 218 -7.55 26.38 25.03
N GLN A 219 -8.79 26.72 25.38
CA GLN A 219 -9.17 28.08 25.75
C GLN A 219 -8.92 28.35 27.22
N VAL A 220 -9.00 27.30 28.05
CA VAL A 220 -8.86 27.38 29.50
C VAL A 220 -7.90 26.31 29.95
N SER A 221 -6.93 26.69 30.79
CA SER A 221 -6.05 25.79 31.52
C SER A 221 -6.80 25.14 32.69
N ASP A 222 -6.40 23.92 33.06
CA ASP A 222 -7.04 23.24 34.18
C ASP A 222 -6.75 23.99 35.48
N ILE A 223 -7.82 24.37 36.20
CA ILE A 223 -7.77 25.22 37.40
C ILE A 223 -6.80 24.68 38.47
N GLU A 224 -6.70 23.37 38.61
CA GLU A 224 -5.76 22.74 39.55
C GLU A 224 -4.31 22.94 39.13
N LEU A 225 -3.98 22.76 37.84
CA LEU A 225 -2.63 22.99 37.31
C LEU A 225 -2.24 24.45 37.42
N ASP A 226 -3.18 25.37 37.21
CA ASP A 226 -2.95 26.81 37.39
C ASP A 226 -2.61 27.14 38.84
N ASN A 227 -3.34 26.58 39.81
CA ASN A 227 -3.06 26.80 41.23
C ASN A 227 -1.67 26.28 41.62
N TYR A 228 -1.24 25.13 41.09
CA TYR A 228 0.13 24.64 41.29
C TYR A 228 1.19 25.53 40.63
N MET A 229 0.90 26.07 39.44
CA MET A 229 1.79 27.03 38.76
C MET A 229 1.91 28.34 39.54
N TYR A 230 0.81 28.92 39.98
CA TYR A 230 0.81 30.15 40.79
C TYR A 230 1.55 29.95 42.12
N LYS A 231 1.37 28.79 42.77
CA LYS A 231 2.09 28.46 43.99
C LYS A 231 3.60 28.36 43.73
N ALA A 232 4.01 27.64 42.69
CA ALA A 232 5.43 27.52 42.30
C ALA A 232 6.06 28.87 41.91
N MET A 233 5.31 29.74 41.22
CA MET A 233 5.76 31.10 40.89
C MET A 233 5.88 31.99 42.13
N SER A 234 4.98 31.84 43.11
CA SER A 234 5.06 32.57 44.38
C SER A 234 6.25 32.12 45.23
N GLU A 235 6.57 30.82 45.23
CA GLU A 235 7.72 30.25 45.93
C GLU A 235 9.04 30.69 45.25
N ALA A 236 9.10 30.72 43.92
CA ALA A 236 10.24 31.24 43.17
C ALA A 236 10.50 32.74 43.44
N ASN A 237 9.44 33.57 43.46
CA ASN A 237 9.56 34.99 43.76
C ASN A 237 9.93 35.29 45.23
N SER A 238 9.69 34.35 46.15
CA SER A 238 10.14 34.47 47.55
C SER A 238 11.63 34.13 47.74
N SER A 239 12.30 33.61 46.69
CA SER A 239 13.71 33.19 46.70
C SER A 239 14.67 34.16 46.00
N GLU A 240 14.29 35.42 45.76
CA GLU A 240 15.21 36.50 45.35
C GLU A 240 15.98 37.12 46.54
N THR A 241 16.41 36.29 47.50
CA THR A 241 17.53 36.63 48.38
C THR A 241 18.57 35.51 48.36
N PHE A 242 19.69 35.84 47.71
CA PHE A 242 21.02 35.24 47.79
C PHE A 242 21.34 33.98 46.96
N GLN A 243 22.24 34.25 46.01
CA GLN A 243 23.43 33.49 45.61
C GLN A 243 23.31 32.53 44.42
N SER A 244 24.10 32.88 43.39
CA SER A 244 24.50 32.06 42.25
C SER A 244 24.68 30.58 42.62
N PHE A 245 23.78 29.73 42.12
CA PHE A 245 24.00 28.29 42.07
C PHE A 245 24.01 27.85 40.61
N ASP A 246 25.17 27.37 40.18
CA ASP A 246 25.47 26.88 38.83
C ASP A 246 24.55 25.71 38.45
N ILE A 247 23.80 25.86 37.35
CA ILE A 247 22.92 24.83 36.78
C ILE A 247 23.76 23.87 35.92
N ARG A 248 24.73 23.17 36.53
CA ARG A 248 25.53 22.16 35.82
C ARG A 248 25.63 20.78 36.45
N GLU A 249 25.04 20.54 37.61
CA GLU A 249 24.99 19.20 38.17
C GLU A 249 23.57 18.81 38.53
N SER A 250 23.20 17.57 38.19
CA SER A 250 21.95 16.85 38.51
C SER A 250 20.77 16.95 37.53
N ILE A 251 20.99 16.55 36.28
CA ILE A 251 19.97 15.77 35.54
C ILE A 251 20.56 14.38 35.34
N ASP A 252 20.39 13.50 36.33
CA ASP A 252 20.68 12.07 36.18
C ASP A 252 19.37 11.36 35.83
N LEU A 253 19.16 11.15 34.53
CA LEU A 253 18.04 10.41 33.94
C LEU A 253 18.28 8.91 34.09
N THR A 254 18.03 8.33 35.26
CA THR A 254 17.84 6.88 35.37
C THR A 254 16.73 6.53 36.37
N THR A 255 15.58 6.08 35.85
CA THR A 255 14.76 4.95 36.36
C THR A 255 13.42 4.90 35.62
N VAL A 256 13.38 4.17 34.50
CA VAL A 256 12.14 3.63 33.94
C VAL A 256 12.01 2.21 34.49
N PRO A 257 10.96 1.87 35.27
CA PRO A 257 10.77 0.51 35.76
C PRO A 257 10.35 -0.44 34.64
N LYS A 258 10.88 -1.67 34.69
CA LYS A 258 10.65 -2.78 33.76
C LYS A 258 9.21 -3.27 33.77
#